data_AF-A0A539DDA7-F1
#
_entry.id   AF-A0A539DDA7-F1
#
_cell.length_a   1.000
_cell.length_b   1.000
_cell.length_c   1.000
_cell.angle_alpha   90.00
_cell.angle_beta   90.00
_cell.angle_gamma   90.00
#
_symmetry.space_group_name_H-M   'P 1'
#
loop_
_entity.id
_entity.type
_entity.pdbx_description
1 polymer ?
#
loop_
_entity_poly.entity_id
_entity_poly.type
_entity_poly.pdbx_seq_one_letter_code
_entity_poly.pdbx_strand_id
1 'polypeptide(L)'
;SEYVKQAAGGEIILVTDRDRVVAELGPPRQDRPPLMTDAVLSDAARRGLYAPPIRPGGIPPAGTPVMTADELLKGLDEDREDR
;
A
#
# COMPACT_ATOMS: atom_id res chain seq x y z
N SER A 1 1.95 12.93 -25.25
CA SER A 1 2.40 12.54 -23.91
C SER A 1 3.11 13.64 -23.13
N GLU A 2 2.95 14.92 -23.49
CA GLU A 2 3.61 16.07 -22.82
C GLU A 2 3.16 16.20 -21.36
N TYR A 3 1.85 16.28 -21.13
CA TYR A 3 1.28 16.44 -19.78
C TYR A 3 1.63 15.30 -18.81
N VAL A 4 1.82 14.08 -19.33
CA VAL A 4 2.26 12.93 -18.52
C VAL A 4 3.73 13.09 -18.08
N LYS A 5 4.59 13.64 -18.94
CA LYS A 5 5.99 13.91 -18.60
C LYS A 5 6.13 15.07 -17.63
N GLN A 6 5.32 16.12 -17.80
CA GLN A 6 5.25 17.23 -16.83
C GLN A 6 4.77 16.74 -15.47
N ALA A 7 3.71 15.94 -15.43
CA ALA A 7 3.24 15.34 -14.19
C ALA A 7 4.30 14.45 -13.53
N ALA A 8 5.00 13.63 -14.32
CA ALA A 8 6.12 12.83 -13.83
C ALA A 8 7.29 13.68 -13.30
N GLY A 9 7.48 14.90 -13.84
CA GLY A 9 8.45 15.89 -13.37
C GLY A 9 8.05 16.60 -12.08
N GLY A 10 6.83 16.37 -11.56
CA GLY A 10 6.35 16.95 -10.30
C GLY A 10 5.30 18.04 -10.47
N GLU A 11 4.90 18.38 -11.70
CA GLU A 11 3.79 19.32 -11.92
C GLU A 11 2.44 18.65 -11.62
N ILE A 12 1.47 19.45 -11.18
CA ILE A 12 0.08 19.01 -11.02
C ILE A 12 -0.74 19.57 -12.17
N ILE A 13 -1.25 18.68 -13.03
CA ILE A 13 -2.10 19.04 -14.17
C ILE A 13 -3.56 18.86 -13.79
N LEU A 14 -4.35 19.93 -13.85
CA LEU A 14 -5.79 19.87 -13.65
C LEU A 14 -6.50 19.46 -14.94
N VAL A 15 -7.35 18.46 -14.85
CA VAL A 15 -8.21 18.01 -15.96
C VAL A 15 -9.57 18.66 -15.80
N THR A 16 -9.99 19.43 -16.80
CA THR A 16 -11.27 20.14 -16.79
C THR A 16 -12.24 19.59 -17.83
N ASP A 17 -13.53 19.60 -17.48
CA ASP A 17 -14.64 19.44 -18.40
C ASP A 17 -15.55 20.68 -18.24
N ARG A 18 -15.72 21.45 -19.33
CA ARG A 18 -16.53 22.69 -19.34
C ARG A 18 -16.21 23.62 -18.16
N ASP A 19 -14.93 23.96 -18.04
CA ASP A 19 -14.40 24.85 -16.98
C ASP A 19 -14.56 24.33 -15.54
N ARG A 20 -14.91 23.05 -15.38
CA ARG A 20 -14.98 22.37 -14.08
C ARG A 20 -13.87 21.35 -13.96
N VAL A 21 -13.09 21.42 -12.89
CA VAL A 21 -12.08 20.40 -12.58
C VAL A 21 -12.77 19.06 -12.28
N VAL A 22 -12.40 18.02 -13.01
CA VAL A 22 -12.93 16.65 -12.87
C VAL A 22 -11.88 15.66 -12.36
N ALA A 23 -10.60 15.95 -12.58
CA ALA A 23 -9.50 15.11 -12.10
C ALA A 23 -8.19 15.90 -11.99
N GLU A 24 -7.22 15.27 -11.36
CA GLU A 24 -5.85 15.74 -11.22
C GLU A 24 -4.90 14.66 -11.74
N LEU A 25 -3.87 15.07 -12.48
CA LEU A 25 -2.72 14.24 -12.82
C LEU A 25 -1.47 14.83 -12.17
N GLY A 26 -0.95 14.13 -11.16
CA GLY A 26 0.27 14.49 -10.44
C GLY A 26 1.39 13.44 -10.61
N PRO A 27 2.54 13.65 -9.94
CA PRO A 27 3.65 12.71 -9.99
C PRO A 27 3.28 11.32 -9.45
N PRO A 28 3.97 10.26 -9.90
CA PRO A 28 3.85 8.95 -9.31
C PRO A 28 4.10 9.00 -7.81
N ARG A 29 3.18 8.45 -7.02
CA ARG A 29 3.31 8.42 -5.56
C ARG A 29 4.47 7.49 -5.18
N GLN A 30 5.50 8.04 -4.55
CA GLN A 30 6.71 7.29 -4.18
C GLN A 30 6.44 6.19 -3.14
N ASP A 31 5.43 6.37 -2.30
CA ASP A 31 5.05 5.40 -1.26
C ASP A 31 4.02 4.37 -1.73
N ARG A 32 3.61 4.40 -3.00
CA ARG A 32 2.66 3.40 -3.51
C ARG A 32 3.43 2.12 -3.84
N PRO A 33 3.06 0.98 -3.23
CA PRO A 33 3.70 -0.28 -3.58
C PRO A 33 3.46 -0.59 -5.07
N PRO A 34 4.31 -1.41 -5.70
CA PRO A 34 4.17 -1.79 -7.11
C PRO A 34 2.73 -2.23 -7.42
N LEU A 35 2.22 -1.92 -8.62
CA LEU A 35 0.84 -2.20 -9.05
C LEU A 35 0.33 -3.61 -8.68
N MET A 36 1.19 -4.61 -8.76
CA MET A 36 0.87 -6.00 -8.45
C MET A 36 0.67 -6.24 -6.94
N THR A 37 1.49 -5.61 -6.10
CA THR A 37 1.33 -5.60 -4.64
C THR A 37 0.06 -4.83 -4.24
N ASP A 38 -0.25 -3.72 -4.91
CA ASP A 38 -1.45 -2.93 -4.65
C ASP A 38 -2.74 -3.69 -4.98
N ALA A 39 -2.73 -4.53 -6.01
CA ALA A 39 -3.87 -5.38 -6.37
C ALA A 39 -4.15 -6.46 -5.31
N VAL A 40 -3.10 -7.14 -4.82
CA VAL A 40 -3.21 -8.16 -3.76
C VAL A 40 -3.70 -7.54 -2.45
N LEU A 41 -3.13 -6.39 -2.08
CA LEU A 41 -3.56 -5.62 -0.90
C LEU A 41 -5.01 -5.17 -1.06
N SER A 42 -5.39 -4.61 -2.21
CA SER A 42 -6.78 -4.21 -2.45
C SER A 42 -7.78 -5.36 -2.33
N ASP A 43 -7.44 -6.56 -2.80
CA ASP A 43 -8.29 -7.75 -2.63
C ASP A 43 -8.42 -8.16 -1.15
N ALA A 44 -7.30 -8.20 -0.43
CA ALA A 44 -7.29 -8.51 0.99
C ALA A 44 -8.10 -7.50 1.84
N ALA A 45 -8.07 -6.21 1.50
CA ALA A 45 -8.92 -5.20 2.13
C ALA A 45 -10.41 -5.45 1.85
N ARG A 46 -10.80 -5.79 0.61
CA ARG A 46 -12.19 -6.12 0.25
C ARG A 46 -12.70 -7.36 0.97
N ARG A 47 -11.82 -8.33 1.19
CA ARG A 47 -12.10 -9.56 1.95
C ARG A 47 -12.15 -9.32 3.47
N GLY A 48 -11.85 -8.11 3.94
CA GLY A 48 -11.83 -7.77 5.36
C GLY A 48 -10.63 -8.36 6.12
N LEU A 49 -9.57 -8.77 5.41
CA LEU A 49 -8.36 -9.31 6.03
C LEU A 49 -7.50 -8.22 6.69
N TYR A 50 -7.64 -6.97 6.25
CA TYR A 50 -7.06 -5.80 6.90
C TYR A 50 -7.80 -4.50 6.49
N ALA A 51 -7.52 -3.40 7.18
CA ALA A 51 -7.97 -2.06 6.82
C ALA A 51 -6.75 -1.13 6.65
N PRO A 52 -6.66 -0.35 5.55
CA PRO A 52 -5.58 0.62 5.39
C PRO A 52 -5.56 1.65 6.53
N PRO A 53 -4.38 2.11 6.96
CA PRO A 53 -4.29 3.11 8.00
C PRO A 53 -4.85 4.46 7.51
N ILE A 54 -5.56 5.16 8.40
CA ILE A 54 -6.16 6.47 8.09
C ILE A 54 -5.08 7.55 7.87
N ARG A 55 -3.90 7.37 8.48
CA ARG A 55 -2.74 8.25 8.33
C ARG A 55 -1.52 7.43 7.92
N PRO A 56 -0.64 7.95 7.05
CA PRO A 56 0.61 7.29 6.75
C PRO A 56 1.40 7.07 8.05
N GLY A 57 1.90 5.85 8.23
CA GLY A 57 2.75 5.50 9.35
C GLY A 57 4.09 6.25 9.27
N GLY A 58 4.68 6.56 10.41
CA GLY A 58 6.06 7.03 10.48
C GLY A 58 7.04 5.88 10.26
N ILE A 59 8.34 6.17 10.42
CA ILE A 59 9.39 5.15 10.43
C ILE A 59 9.11 4.18 11.58
N PRO A 60 8.97 2.86 11.33
CA PRO A 60 8.80 1.89 12.39
C PRO A 60 9.99 1.93 13.36
N PRO A 61 9.77 1.76 14.68
CA PRO A 61 10.88 1.64 15.61
C PRO A 61 11.73 0.40 15.27
N ALA A 62 13.00 0.43 15.66
CA ALA A 62 13.86 -0.74 15.51
C ALA A 62 13.27 -1.92 16.29
N GLY A 63 13.04 -3.03 15.59
CA GLY A 63 12.48 -4.24 16.20
C GLY A 63 13.48 -4.92 17.14
N THR A 64 13.00 -5.42 18.28
CA THR A 64 13.73 -6.43 19.07
C THR A 64 13.30 -7.82 18.60
N PRO A 65 14.21 -8.65 18.06
CA PRO A 65 13.86 -10.01 17.67
C PRO A 65 13.44 -10.82 18.89
N VAL A 66 12.21 -11.36 18.88
CA VAL A 66 11.68 -12.18 19.99
C VAL A 66 11.74 -13.67 19.67
N MET A 67 11.46 -14.04 18.41
CA MET A 67 11.55 -15.42 17.90
C MET A 67 11.74 -15.40 16.39
N THR A 68 12.18 -16.53 15.85
CA THR A 68 12.29 -16.78 14.41
C THR A 68 10.93 -17.18 13.83
N ALA A 69 10.80 -17.09 12.50
CA ALA A 69 9.61 -17.57 11.80
C ALA A 69 9.43 -19.08 11.96
N ASP A 70 10.52 -19.85 11.96
CA ASP A 70 10.48 -21.31 12.11
C ASP A 70 9.95 -21.73 13.49
N GLU A 71 10.41 -21.04 14.55
CA GLU A 71 9.90 -21.25 15.91
C GLU A 71 8.39 -20.97 16.00
N LEU A 72 7.92 -19.89 15.39
CA LEU A 72 6.49 -19.54 15.36
C LEU A 72 5.67 -20.61 14.60
N LEU A 73 6.15 -21.03 13.43
CA LEU A 73 5.44 -22.01 12.60
C LEU A 73 5.34 -23.36 13.30
N LYS A 74 6.42 -23.80 13.97
CA LYS A 74 6.44 -25.03 14.77
C LYS A 74 5.40 -24.98 15.90
N GLY A 75 5.33 -23.88 16.65
CA GLY A 75 4.33 -23.71 17.72
C GLY A 75 2.89 -23.76 17.20
N LEU A 76 2.63 -23.17 16.02
CA LEU A 76 1.30 -23.24 15.39
C LEU A 76 0.92 -24.64 14.91
N ASP A 77 1.89 -25.47 14.52
CA ASP A 77 1.62 -26.86 14.15
C ASP A 77 1.32 -27.71 15.39
N GLU A 78 2.06 -27.50 16.48
CA GLU A 78 1.80 -28.16 17.78
C GLU A 78 0.39 -27.82 18.30
N ASP A 79 -0.02 -26.54 18.29
CA ASP A 79 -1.36 -26.09 18.70
C ASP A 79 -2.51 -26.71 17.87
N ARG A 80 -2.24 -27.10 16.62
CA ARG A 80 -3.24 -27.75 15.74
C ARG A 80 -3.36 -29.25 16.00
N GLU A 81 -2.27 -29.90 16.42
CA GLU A 81 -2.27 -31.33 16.75
C GLU A 81 -3.01 -31.60 18.07
N ASP A 82 -3.07 -30.62 18.97
CA ASP A 82 -3.75 -30.70 20.27
C ASP A 82 -5.29 -30.56 20.20
N ARG A 83 -5.88 -30.31 19.03
CA ARG A 83 -7.32 -30.05 18.82
C ARG A 83 -8.07 -31.18 18.13
#